data_AF-A0A6G3BQB7-F1
#
_entry.id   AF-A0A6G3BQB7-F1
#
_cell.length_a   1.000
_cell.length_b   1.000
_cell.length_c   1.000
_cell.angle_alpha   90.00
_cell.angle_beta   90.00
_cell.angle_gamma   90.00
#
_symmetry.space_group_name_H-M   'P 1'
#
loop_
_entity.id
_entity.type
_entity.pdbx_description
1 polymer ?
#
loop_
_entity_poly.entity_id
_entity_poly.type
_entity_poly.pdbx_seq_one_letter_code
_entity_poly.pdbx_strand_id
1 'polypeptide(L)'
;MNADVTADPPPVPGQAPAASPVRHVDAGRWLAQFSGLVLVVCPRCGGRAQVVPRPGLPEIRYFSELLFQPRRLACGRCGAVARWQAGMKGTGLVGARLGGTEDPFFHRPLWLQTRCTGRVLWAYNEEHVDHLSAYIRAMLRERGGSGSTLAMFPRLPRWMKASRNRPEVLTGLERLRGLAGRTAPADRSDAAHERGDRARSSGALYFRGGPYEDGP
;
A
#
# COMPACT_ATOMS: atom_id res chain seq x y z
N MET A 1 5.61 -49.92 51.32
CA MET A 1 5.96 -48.79 50.43
C MET A 1 6.09 -49.35 49.03
N ASN A 2 5.03 -49.32 48.24
CA ASN A 2 5.08 -49.49 46.79
C ASN A 2 4.02 -48.54 46.24
N ALA A 3 4.48 -47.56 45.46
CA ALA A 3 3.66 -46.50 44.91
C ALA A 3 2.92 -47.03 43.67
N ASP A 4 1.60 -46.95 43.69
CA ASP A 4 0.74 -47.10 42.51
C ASP A 4 1.06 -45.97 41.53
N VAL A 5 1.69 -46.31 40.41
CA VAL A 5 1.78 -45.45 39.23
C VAL A 5 0.45 -45.58 38.49
N THR A 6 -0.42 -44.59 38.69
CA THR A 6 -1.66 -44.44 37.94
C THR A 6 -1.32 -44.06 36.50
N ALA A 7 -1.67 -44.95 35.57
CA ALA A 7 -1.55 -44.70 34.14
C ALA A 7 -2.53 -43.60 33.69
N ASP A 8 -2.06 -42.68 32.87
CA ASP A 8 -2.88 -41.67 32.21
C ASP A 8 -3.99 -42.33 31.36
N PRO A 9 -5.23 -41.81 31.37
CA PRO A 9 -6.29 -42.33 30.53
C PRO A 9 -6.01 -42.06 29.04
N PRO A 10 -6.48 -42.93 28.13
CA PRO A 10 -6.21 -42.80 26.70
C PRO A 10 -6.85 -41.53 26.11
N PRO A 11 -6.20 -40.90 25.11
CA PRO A 11 -6.71 -39.67 24.50
C PRO A 11 -8.04 -39.91 23.78
N VAL A 12 -9.00 -38.99 23.99
CA VAL A 12 -10.32 -38.99 23.38
C VAL A 12 -10.19 -38.78 21.86
N PRO A 13 -10.66 -39.71 21.00
CA PRO A 13 -10.61 -39.54 19.56
C PRO A 13 -11.75 -38.61 19.11
N GLY A 14 -11.41 -37.41 18.61
CA GLY A 14 -12.41 -36.52 18.01
C GLY A 14 -12.10 -35.01 17.98
N GLN A 15 -11.06 -34.54 18.65
CA GLN A 15 -10.63 -33.14 18.51
C GLN A 15 -9.49 -33.03 17.50
N ALA A 16 -9.85 -32.74 16.25
CA ALA A 16 -8.90 -32.12 15.34
C ALA A 16 -8.33 -30.86 16.03
N PRO A 17 -7.01 -30.63 16.05
CA PRO A 17 -6.47 -29.41 16.62
C PRO A 17 -7.11 -28.24 15.87
N ALA A 18 -7.85 -27.40 16.58
CA ALA A 18 -8.43 -26.19 16.02
C ALA A 18 -7.29 -25.45 15.29
N ALA A 19 -7.39 -25.32 13.97
CA ALA A 19 -6.34 -24.71 13.17
C ALA A 19 -5.97 -23.36 13.80
N SER A 20 -4.70 -23.20 14.17
CA SER A 20 -4.24 -21.99 14.84
C SER A 20 -4.68 -20.76 14.02
N PRO A 21 -5.31 -19.75 14.64
CA PRO A 21 -5.81 -18.60 13.91
C PRO A 21 -4.65 -17.95 13.15
N VAL A 22 -4.86 -17.65 11.86
CA VAL A 22 -3.84 -17.00 11.02
C VAL A 22 -3.39 -15.71 11.73
N ARG A 23 -2.10 -15.67 12.09
CA ARG A 23 -1.47 -14.54 12.77
C ARG A 23 -0.75 -13.67 11.74
N HIS A 24 -0.79 -12.36 11.95
CA HIS A 24 0.01 -11.41 11.18
C HIS A 24 0.78 -10.51 12.13
N VAL A 25 2.09 -10.43 11.92
CA VAL A 25 2.99 -9.53 12.64
C VAL A 25 3.23 -8.30 11.77
N ASP A 26 2.82 -7.14 12.26
CA ASP A 26 3.04 -5.86 11.57
C ASP A 26 4.53 -5.50 11.61
N ALA A 27 5.18 -5.59 10.45
CA ALA A 27 6.57 -5.18 10.25
C ALA A 27 6.77 -3.65 10.23
N GLY A 28 5.71 -2.86 10.43
CA GLY A 28 5.77 -1.41 10.54
C GLY A 28 6.00 -0.71 9.20
N ARG A 29 5.72 -1.37 8.06
CA ARG A 29 5.95 -0.80 6.73
C ARG A 29 5.11 0.46 6.49
N TRP A 30 5.75 1.50 5.98
CA TRP A 30 5.09 2.75 5.62
C TRP A 30 4.46 2.62 4.25
N LEU A 31 3.36 3.34 4.02
CA LEU A 31 2.70 3.37 2.71
C LEU A 31 3.66 3.83 1.59
N ALA A 32 4.68 4.64 1.91
CA ALA A 32 5.70 5.11 0.97
C ALA A 32 6.48 3.96 0.31
N GLN A 33 6.71 2.87 1.04
CA GLN A 33 7.47 1.73 0.53
C GLN A 33 6.76 1.01 -0.63
N PHE A 34 5.43 1.15 -0.74
CA PHE A 34 4.66 0.64 -1.87
C PHE A 34 4.61 1.60 -3.06
N SER A 35 5.22 2.78 -2.96
CA SER A 35 5.22 3.77 -4.04
C SER A 35 6.32 3.54 -5.08
N GLY A 36 7.18 2.52 -4.93
CA GLY A 36 8.22 2.20 -5.92
C GLY A 36 7.67 1.82 -7.30
N LEU A 37 6.45 1.30 -7.34
CA LEU A 37 5.66 1.10 -8.54
C LEU A 37 4.22 1.50 -8.23
N VAL A 38 3.67 2.43 -9.01
CA VAL A 38 2.25 2.81 -8.91
C VAL A 38 1.56 2.58 -10.25
N LEU A 39 0.51 1.77 -10.24
CA LEU A 39 -0.30 1.47 -11.41
C LEU A 39 -1.40 2.51 -11.55
N VAL A 40 -1.45 3.20 -12.69
CA VAL A 40 -2.33 4.34 -12.92
C VAL A 40 -3.06 4.20 -14.25
N VAL A 41 -4.14 4.97 -14.41
CA VAL A 41 -4.83 5.12 -15.69
C VAL A 41 -4.03 6.07 -16.59
N CYS A 42 -3.65 5.59 -17.77
CA CYS A 42 -2.97 6.38 -18.78
C CYS A 42 -3.86 7.57 -19.22
N PRO A 43 -3.35 8.82 -19.19
CA PRO A 43 -4.11 9.98 -19.64
C PRO A 43 -4.40 9.98 -21.15
N ARG A 44 -3.62 9.27 -21.97
CA ARG A 44 -3.79 9.26 -23.43
C ARG A 44 -4.75 8.18 -23.92
N CYS A 45 -4.60 6.94 -23.46
CA CYS A 45 -5.38 5.82 -23.99
C CYS A 45 -6.37 5.20 -22.99
N GLY A 46 -6.36 5.63 -21.72
CA GLY A 46 -7.20 5.05 -20.67
C GLY A 46 -6.81 3.64 -20.19
N GLY A 47 -5.77 3.04 -20.77
CA GLY A 47 -5.24 1.74 -20.33
C GLY A 47 -4.29 1.86 -19.13
N ARG A 48 -3.71 0.74 -18.70
CA ARG A 48 -2.77 0.74 -17.58
C ARG A 48 -1.44 1.41 -17.96
N ALA A 49 -0.99 2.33 -17.11
CA ALA A 49 0.35 2.90 -17.12
C ALA A 49 1.02 2.66 -15.77
N GLN A 50 2.34 2.84 -15.74
CA GLN A 50 3.15 2.64 -14.55
C GLN A 50 3.88 3.94 -14.21
N VAL A 51 3.95 4.25 -12.93
CA VAL A 51 4.75 5.32 -12.37
C VAL A 51 5.84 4.70 -11.51
N VAL A 52 7.09 4.97 -11.87
CA VAL A 52 8.29 4.42 -11.21
C VAL A 52 9.29 5.54 -10.91
N PRO A 53 10.18 5.39 -9.91
CA PRO A 53 11.35 6.27 -9.78
C PRO A 53 12.15 6.30 -11.07
N ARG A 54 12.75 7.45 -11.37
CA ARG A 54 13.70 7.55 -12.47
C ARG A 54 14.87 6.58 -12.22
N PRO A 55 15.31 5.81 -13.22
CA PRO A 55 16.53 5.01 -13.12
C PRO A 55 17.76 5.87 -12.80
N GLY A 56 18.79 5.27 -12.19
CA GLY A 56 20.05 5.95 -11.88
C GLY A 56 19.97 6.97 -10.74
N LEU A 57 19.00 6.81 -9.83
CA LEU A 57 18.99 7.55 -8.56
C LEU A 57 19.84 6.80 -7.53
N PRO A 58 20.49 7.52 -6.59
CA PRO A 58 21.19 6.89 -5.48
C PRO A 58 20.22 6.08 -4.61
N GLU A 59 20.78 5.11 -3.88
CA GLU A 59 20.03 4.33 -2.92
C GLU A 59 19.41 5.24 -1.84
N ILE A 60 18.16 4.95 -1.48
CA ILE A 60 17.47 5.71 -0.43
C ILE A 60 18.06 5.38 0.93
N ARG A 61 18.29 6.40 1.77
CA ARG A 61 18.70 6.21 3.16
C ARG A 61 17.49 6.20 4.09
N TYR A 62 16.45 6.96 3.74
CA TYR A 62 15.20 7.05 4.48
C TYR A 62 14.00 6.82 3.57
N PHE A 63 12.99 6.09 4.06
CA PHE A 63 11.76 5.85 3.31
C PHE A 63 10.99 7.14 2.94
N SER A 64 11.24 8.25 3.65
CA SER A 64 10.68 9.56 3.32
C SER A 64 11.20 10.12 1.99
N GLU A 65 12.43 9.75 1.56
CA GLU A 65 13.02 10.22 0.31
C GLU A 65 12.22 9.77 -0.93
N LEU A 66 11.51 8.63 -0.83
CA LEU A 66 10.62 8.12 -1.87
C LEU A 66 9.54 9.14 -2.28
N LEU A 67 9.17 10.07 -1.40
CA LEU A 67 8.19 11.11 -1.68
C LEU A 67 8.72 12.22 -2.59
N PHE A 68 10.05 12.35 -2.72
CA PHE A 68 10.70 13.44 -3.41
C PHE A 68 11.45 12.98 -4.66
N GLN A 69 11.70 11.67 -4.79
CA GLN A 69 12.39 11.10 -5.94
C GLN A 69 11.67 11.43 -7.25
N PRO A 70 12.39 11.93 -8.28
CA PRO A 70 11.83 12.13 -9.61
C PRO A 70 11.16 10.87 -10.13
N ARG A 71 9.96 11.01 -10.68
CA ARG A 71 9.17 9.88 -11.20
C ARG A 71 9.03 9.95 -12.71
N ARG A 72 8.86 8.79 -13.32
CA ARG A 72 8.52 8.64 -14.73
C ARG A 72 7.22 7.85 -14.83
N LEU A 73 6.24 8.43 -15.51
CA LEU A 73 5.07 7.71 -16.00
C LEU A 73 5.42 7.11 -17.36
N ALA A 74 5.09 5.85 -17.57
CA ALA A 74 5.23 5.17 -18.86
C ALA A 74 4.01 4.27 -19.11
N CYS A 75 3.42 4.39 -20.31
CA CYS A 75 2.37 3.49 -20.78
C CYS A 75 2.94 2.51 -21.81
N GLY A 76 2.89 1.22 -21.49
CA GLY A 76 3.34 0.16 -22.40
C GLY A 76 2.45 -0.04 -23.63
N ARG A 77 1.24 0.54 -23.67
CA ARG A 77 0.28 0.38 -24.77
C ARG A 77 0.41 1.45 -25.84
N CYS A 78 0.41 2.73 -25.45
CA CYS A 78 0.42 3.85 -26.39
C CYS A 78 1.73 4.64 -26.39
N GLY A 79 2.73 4.23 -25.61
CA GLY A 79 4.02 4.91 -25.52
C GLY A 79 3.99 6.27 -24.80
N ALA A 80 2.89 6.64 -24.14
CA ALA A 80 2.83 7.86 -23.35
C ALA A 80 3.90 7.87 -22.26
N VAL A 81 4.68 8.95 -22.18
CA VAL A 81 5.70 9.16 -21.15
C VAL A 81 5.48 10.54 -20.53
N ALA A 82 5.59 10.63 -19.21
CA ALA A 82 5.65 11.90 -18.50
C ALA A 82 6.70 11.84 -17.40
N ARG A 83 7.21 13.00 -16.99
CA ARG A 83 8.22 13.14 -15.93
C ARG A 83 7.63 13.99 -14.81
N TRP A 84 7.95 13.64 -13.58
CA TRP A 84 7.58 14.38 -12.39
C TRP A 84 8.82 14.65 -11.56
N GLN A 85 8.86 15.83 -10.95
CA GLN A 85 9.89 16.25 -10.01
C GLN A 85 9.19 16.92 -8.82
N ALA A 86 9.75 16.74 -7.62
CA ALA A 86 9.25 17.43 -6.45
C ALA A 86 9.33 18.95 -6.63
N GLY A 87 8.24 19.64 -6.30
CA GLY A 87 8.22 21.10 -6.28
C GLY A 87 9.06 21.66 -5.14
N MET A 88 9.29 22.98 -5.15
CA MET A 88 9.99 23.69 -4.07
C MET A 88 9.05 24.66 -3.36
N LYS A 89 9.20 24.78 -2.04
CA LYS A 89 8.61 25.85 -1.22
C LYS A 89 9.73 26.46 -0.39
N GLY A 90 10.19 27.66 -0.77
CA GLY A 90 11.44 28.21 -0.27
C GLY A 90 12.61 27.30 -0.65
N THR A 91 13.43 26.91 0.33
CA THR A 91 14.56 25.98 0.16
C THR A 91 14.18 24.50 0.34
N GLY A 92 12.92 24.21 0.70
CA GLY A 92 12.44 22.85 0.94
C GLY A 92 11.78 22.23 -0.28
N LEU A 93 12.07 20.95 -0.53
CA LEU A 93 11.31 20.13 -1.47
C LEU A 93 9.94 19.81 -0.88
N VAL A 94 8.90 19.86 -1.72
CA VAL A 94 7.54 19.49 -1.38
C VAL A 94 7.31 18.03 -1.79
N GLY A 95 7.01 17.19 -0.80
CA GLY A 95 6.89 15.76 -1.00
C GLY A 95 5.54 15.39 -1.59
N ALA A 96 5.55 14.33 -2.41
CA ALA A 96 4.33 13.71 -2.91
C ALA A 96 3.42 13.28 -1.75
N ARG A 97 2.11 13.45 -1.96
CA ARG A 97 1.14 13.13 -0.94
C ARG A 97 0.59 11.72 -1.14
N LEU A 98 0.91 10.83 -0.21
CA LEU A 98 0.43 9.46 -0.26
C LEU A 98 -1.02 9.31 0.20
N GLY A 99 -1.67 8.30 -0.37
CA GLY A 99 -3.00 7.83 -0.02
C GLY A 99 -4.06 8.41 -0.93
N GLY A 100 -5.21 7.73 -0.98
CA GLY A 100 -6.34 8.12 -1.81
C GLY A 100 -6.42 7.31 -3.10
N THR A 101 -7.38 7.70 -3.93
CA THR A 101 -7.74 7.05 -5.19
C THR A 101 -6.90 7.52 -6.38
N GLU A 102 -5.96 8.44 -6.14
CA GLU A 102 -5.09 9.03 -7.15
C GLU A 102 -3.63 8.75 -6.82
N ASP A 103 -2.80 8.72 -7.85
CA ASP A 103 -1.37 8.57 -7.68
C ASP A 103 -0.75 9.85 -7.08
N PRO A 104 0.22 9.72 -6.17
CA PRO A 104 0.80 10.85 -5.44
C PRO A 104 1.54 11.89 -6.29
N PHE A 105 1.91 11.55 -7.54
CA PHE A 105 2.88 12.30 -8.33
C PHE A 105 2.23 13.00 -9.52
N PHE A 106 1.45 12.26 -10.31
CA PHE A 106 0.79 12.75 -11.51
C PHE A 106 -0.71 12.98 -11.33
N HIS A 107 -1.26 12.73 -10.13
CA HIS A 107 -2.68 12.89 -9.80
C HIS A 107 -3.60 12.16 -10.79
N ARG A 108 -3.18 10.99 -11.26
CA ARG A 108 -3.95 10.10 -12.12
C ARG A 108 -4.72 9.11 -11.27
N PRO A 109 -5.93 8.70 -11.67
CA PRO A 109 -6.64 7.64 -10.99
C PRO A 109 -5.78 6.36 -10.95
N LEU A 110 -5.70 5.73 -9.77
CA LEU A 110 -5.05 4.44 -9.64
C LEU A 110 -5.77 3.39 -10.50
N TRP A 111 -5.00 2.49 -11.10
CA TRP A 111 -5.54 1.36 -11.88
C TRP A 111 -6.20 0.32 -10.97
N LEU A 112 -5.59 0.06 -9.81
CA LEU A 112 -6.08 -0.92 -8.84
C LEU A 112 -7.08 -0.28 -7.91
N GLN A 113 -8.32 -0.14 -8.38
CA GLN A 113 -9.43 0.36 -7.57
C GLN A 113 -10.70 -0.43 -7.83
N THR A 114 -11.54 -0.60 -6.81
CA THR A 114 -12.86 -1.22 -6.95
C THR A 114 -13.82 -0.69 -5.90
N ARG A 115 -15.13 -0.75 -6.18
CA ARG A 115 -16.14 -0.47 -5.17
C ARG A 115 -16.22 -1.63 -4.19
N CYS A 116 -16.25 -1.31 -2.90
CA CYS A 116 -16.32 -2.25 -1.79
C CYS A 116 -17.00 -1.58 -0.60
N THR A 117 -18.08 -2.15 -0.08
CA THR A 117 -18.84 -1.68 1.09
C THR A 117 -19.33 -0.22 0.96
N GLY A 118 -19.76 0.17 -0.25
CA GLY A 118 -20.18 1.55 -0.56
C GLY A 118 -19.03 2.58 -0.58
N ARG A 119 -17.77 2.11 -0.57
CA ARG A 119 -16.55 2.92 -0.61
C ARG A 119 -15.63 2.41 -1.72
N VAL A 120 -14.50 3.09 -1.94
CA VAL A 120 -13.47 2.64 -2.89
C VAL A 120 -12.35 1.95 -2.12
N LEU A 121 -12.09 0.70 -2.49
CA LEU A 121 -10.90 -0.05 -2.13
C LEU A 121 -9.85 0.18 -3.22
N TRP A 122 -8.62 0.51 -2.83
CA TRP A 122 -7.54 0.81 -3.76
C TRP A 122 -6.20 0.27 -3.28
N ALA A 123 -5.27 0.11 -4.21
CA ALA A 123 -3.88 -0.23 -3.95
C ALA A 123 -2.96 0.45 -4.99
N TYR A 124 -1.66 0.54 -4.71
CA TYR A 124 -0.70 1.10 -5.66
C TYR A 124 -0.22 0.07 -6.68
N ASN A 125 0.04 -1.15 -6.21
CA ASN A 125 0.57 -2.25 -6.98
C ASN A 125 0.15 -3.59 -6.33
N GLU A 126 0.58 -4.70 -6.93
CA GLU A 126 0.27 -6.04 -6.41
C GLU A 126 0.88 -6.30 -5.03
N GLU A 127 2.11 -5.85 -4.78
CA GLU A 127 2.74 -5.98 -3.46
C GLU A 127 1.91 -5.34 -2.35
N HIS A 128 1.32 -4.16 -2.62
CA HIS A 128 0.41 -3.51 -1.70
C HIS A 128 -0.86 -4.33 -1.47
N VAL A 129 -1.44 -4.94 -2.52
CA VAL A 129 -2.60 -5.85 -2.41
C VAL A 129 -2.26 -7.05 -1.51
N ASP A 130 -1.05 -7.60 -1.61
CA ASP A 130 -0.61 -8.76 -0.83
C ASP A 130 -0.50 -8.44 0.64
N HIS A 131 0.12 -7.31 0.95
CA HIS A 131 0.24 -6.84 2.31
C HIS A 131 -1.13 -6.55 2.94
N LEU A 132 -2.05 -5.91 2.20
CA LEU A 132 -3.43 -5.72 2.66
C LEU A 132 -4.13 -7.06 2.88
N SER A 133 -3.99 -8.00 1.95
CA SER A 133 -4.66 -9.30 2.01
C SER A 133 -4.18 -10.11 3.22
N ALA A 134 -2.87 -10.15 3.47
CA ALA A 134 -2.29 -10.84 4.62
C ALA A 134 -2.81 -10.26 5.95
N TYR A 135 -2.85 -8.93 6.07
CA TYR A 135 -3.33 -8.26 7.29
C TYR A 135 -4.84 -8.45 7.53
N ILE A 136 -5.64 -8.38 6.47
CA ILE A 136 -7.11 -8.50 6.58
C ILE A 136 -7.53 -9.94 6.87
N ARG A 137 -6.85 -10.92 6.26
CA ARG A 137 -7.07 -12.36 6.49
C ARG A 137 -6.72 -12.79 7.91
N ALA A 138 -5.74 -12.13 8.53
CA ALA A 138 -5.34 -12.45 9.90
C ALA A 138 -6.46 -12.22 10.92
N MET A 139 -6.62 -13.22 11.79
CA MET A 139 -7.54 -13.18 12.93
C MET A 139 -6.86 -12.54 14.14
N LEU A 140 -5.56 -12.76 14.31
CA LEU A 140 -4.74 -12.12 15.32
C LEU A 140 -3.70 -11.22 14.67
N ARG A 141 -3.64 -9.95 15.09
CA ARG A 141 -2.76 -8.92 14.53
C ARG A 141 -1.87 -8.40 15.64
N GLU A 142 -0.60 -8.75 15.57
CA GLU A 142 0.40 -8.37 16.55
C GLU A 142 1.19 -7.17 16.01
N ARG A 143 1.46 -6.20 16.88
CA ARG A 143 2.31 -5.06 16.52
C ARG A 143 3.75 -5.48 16.80
N GLY A 144 4.61 -5.50 15.77
CA GLY A 144 6.04 -5.73 15.96
C GLY A 144 6.67 -4.67 16.90
N GLY A 145 7.83 -4.98 17.48
CA GLY A 145 8.47 -4.21 18.56
C GLY A 145 8.78 -2.73 18.27
N SER A 146 8.66 -2.29 17.01
CA SER A 146 8.83 -0.90 16.58
C SER A 146 7.57 -0.36 15.88
N GLY A 147 6.40 -0.57 16.51
CA GLY A 147 5.11 -0.14 16.01
C GLY A 147 5.01 1.38 15.76
N SER A 148 5.53 1.85 14.62
CA SER A 148 5.49 3.25 14.24
C SER A 148 4.05 3.70 13.98
N THR A 149 3.67 4.88 14.48
CA THR A 149 2.40 5.53 14.10
C THR A 149 2.37 5.92 12.61
N LEU A 150 3.53 5.86 11.94
CA LEU A 150 3.68 6.13 10.51
C LEU A 150 3.41 4.89 9.63
N ALA A 151 3.33 3.69 10.23
CA ALA A 151 3.03 2.45 9.53
C ALA A 151 1.63 2.48 8.86
N MET A 152 1.49 1.69 7.79
CA MET A 152 0.27 1.66 6.97
C MET A 152 -0.95 1.09 7.73
N PHE A 153 -0.80 -0.04 8.42
CA PHE A 153 -1.93 -0.76 9.01
C PHE A 153 -2.66 0.00 10.13
N PRO A 154 -1.96 0.67 11.07
CA PRO A 154 -2.63 1.54 12.05
C PRO A 154 -3.51 2.60 11.39
N ARG A 155 -3.08 3.14 10.25
CA ARG A 155 -3.73 4.23 9.49
C ARG A 155 -4.84 3.76 8.56
N LEU A 156 -5.07 2.46 8.43
CA LEU A 156 -6.16 1.96 7.60
C LEU A 156 -7.52 2.45 8.10
N PRO A 157 -8.46 2.74 7.18
CA PRO A 157 -9.82 3.12 7.53
C PRO A 157 -10.50 2.08 8.44
N ARG A 158 -11.31 2.54 9.39
CA ARG A 158 -12.04 1.66 10.32
C ARG A 158 -12.91 0.63 9.60
N TRP A 159 -13.54 1.02 8.48
CA TRP A 159 -14.39 0.13 7.70
C TRP A 159 -13.62 -1.07 7.12
N MET A 160 -12.36 -0.88 6.73
CA MET A 160 -11.53 -1.95 6.18
C MET A 160 -11.11 -2.95 7.27
N LYS A 161 -10.92 -2.46 8.51
CA LYS A 161 -10.54 -3.28 9.67
C LYS A 161 -11.72 -3.99 10.33
N ALA A 162 -12.95 -3.61 10.03
CA ALA A 162 -14.15 -4.17 10.64
C ALA A 162 -14.34 -5.64 10.22
N SER A 163 -14.54 -6.53 11.19
CA SER A 163 -14.71 -7.97 10.96
C SER A 163 -15.85 -8.30 9.99
N ARG A 164 -16.98 -7.59 10.11
CA ARG A 164 -18.14 -7.74 9.22
C ARG A 164 -17.84 -7.47 7.73
N ASN A 165 -16.87 -6.61 7.45
CA ASN A 165 -16.49 -6.22 6.09
C ASN A 165 -15.37 -7.11 5.54
N ARG A 166 -14.74 -7.94 6.38
CA ARG A 166 -13.62 -8.81 5.98
C ARG A 166 -13.87 -9.62 4.70
N PRO A 167 -14.97 -10.38 4.56
CA PRO A 167 -15.19 -11.18 3.35
C PRO A 167 -15.25 -10.30 2.10
N GLU A 168 -15.99 -9.19 2.16
CA GLU A 168 -16.15 -8.29 1.02
C GLU A 168 -14.83 -7.55 0.66
N VAL A 169 -14.05 -7.17 1.67
CA VAL A 169 -12.71 -6.57 1.46
C VAL A 169 -11.76 -7.56 0.81
N LEU A 170 -11.75 -8.82 1.24
CA LEU A 170 -10.91 -9.86 0.65
C LEU A 170 -11.29 -10.14 -0.81
N THR A 171 -12.59 -10.26 -1.11
CA THR A 171 -13.07 -10.37 -2.49
C THR A 171 -12.67 -9.13 -3.32
N GLY A 172 -12.75 -7.94 -2.74
CA GLY A 172 -12.27 -6.71 -3.37
C GLY A 172 -10.77 -6.76 -3.69
N LEU A 173 -9.94 -7.22 -2.76
CA LEU A 173 -8.49 -7.35 -2.95
C LEU A 173 -8.14 -8.40 -4.02
N GLU A 174 -8.86 -9.52 -4.06
CA GLU A 174 -8.71 -10.53 -5.13
C GLU A 174 -9.06 -9.96 -6.50
N ARG A 175 -10.13 -9.14 -6.61
CA ARG A 175 -10.44 -8.40 -7.85
C ARG A 175 -9.30 -7.46 -8.24
N LEU A 176 -8.73 -6.71 -7.27
CA LEU A 176 -7.59 -5.84 -7.55
C LEU A 176 -6.38 -6.64 -8.06
N ARG A 177 -6.10 -7.80 -7.46
CA ARG A 177 -5.03 -8.69 -7.93
C ARG A 177 -5.26 -9.09 -9.39
N GLY A 178 -6.47 -9.51 -9.74
CA GLY A 178 -6.83 -9.84 -11.12
C GLY A 178 -6.70 -8.65 -12.09
N LEU A 179 -6.96 -7.43 -11.63
CA LEU A 179 -6.78 -6.21 -12.44
C LEU A 179 -5.31 -5.85 -12.69
N ALA A 180 -4.38 -6.28 -11.83
CA ALA A 180 -2.97 -5.92 -11.95
C ALA A 180 -2.31 -6.45 -13.24
N GLY A 181 -2.72 -7.65 -13.69
CA GLY A 181 -2.27 -8.24 -14.96
C GLY A 181 -2.94 -7.62 -16.19
N ARG A 182 -4.07 -6.94 -16.02
CA ARG A 182 -4.83 -6.34 -17.13
C ARG A 182 -4.25 -4.99 -17.53
N THR A 183 -4.40 -4.65 -18.82
CA THR A 183 -3.78 -3.43 -19.38
C THR A 183 -4.67 -2.67 -20.34
N ALA A 184 -5.72 -3.29 -20.89
CA ALA A 184 -6.56 -2.66 -21.88
C ALA A 184 -7.50 -1.65 -21.20
N PRO A 185 -7.87 -0.54 -21.87
CA PRO A 185 -8.79 0.45 -21.31
C PRO A 185 -10.15 -0.13 -20.91
N ALA A 186 -10.60 -1.17 -21.63
CA ALA A 186 -11.85 -1.89 -21.33
C ALA A 186 -11.78 -2.69 -20.01
N ASP A 187 -10.57 -3.01 -19.52
CA ASP A 187 -10.39 -3.71 -18.25
C ASP A 187 -10.47 -2.78 -17.05
N ARG A 188 -10.50 -1.47 -17.28
CA ARG A 188 -10.53 -0.45 -16.22
C ARG A 188 -11.82 -0.61 -15.41
N SER A 189 -11.67 -0.59 -14.09
CA SER A 189 -12.84 -0.59 -13.22
C SER A 189 -13.61 0.73 -13.29
N ASP A 190 -14.92 0.67 -13.05
CA ASP A 190 -15.79 1.84 -12.85
C ASP A 190 -15.37 2.71 -11.64
N ALA A 191 -14.57 2.13 -10.73
CA ALA A 191 -13.98 2.83 -9.60
C ALA A 191 -12.85 3.77 -10.01
N ALA A 192 -12.09 3.42 -11.04
CA ALA A 192 -10.88 4.10 -11.45
C ALA A 192 -11.12 5.36 -12.32
N HIS A 193 -12.27 6.02 -12.21
CA HIS A 193 -12.52 7.34 -12.81
C HIS A 193 -12.08 8.47 -11.87
N GLU A 194 -11.76 9.65 -12.42
CA GLU A 194 -11.38 10.83 -11.63
C GLU A 194 -12.50 11.09 -10.59
N ARG A 195 -12.17 10.94 -9.31
CA ARG A 195 -13.06 11.18 -8.17
C ARG A 195 -12.35 12.10 -7.20
N GLY A 196 -13.03 13.17 -6.81
CA GLY A 196 -12.54 14.21 -5.91
C GLY A 196 -12.32 13.78 -4.44
N ASP A 197 -12.09 12.49 -4.16
CA ASP A 197 -11.71 11.99 -2.84
C ASP A 197 -10.24 12.37 -2.56
N ARG A 198 -10.00 13.68 -2.36
CA ARG A 198 -8.68 14.21 -2.08
C ARG A 198 -8.15 13.56 -0.81
N ALA A 199 -6.94 13.03 -0.88
CA ALA A 199 -6.19 12.63 0.30
C ALA A 199 -6.20 13.78 1.32
N ARG A 200 -6.24 13.48 2.64
CA ARG A 200 -6.33 14.45 3.77
C ARG A 200 -5.30 15.62 3.70
N SER A 201 -5.14 16.53 4.63
CA SER A 201 -4.02 17.52 4.59
C SER A 201 -2.92 17.10 5.57
N SER A 202 -1.71 16.87 5.07
CA SER A 202 -0.48 16.67 5.86
C SER A 202 0.68 16.84 4.89
N GLY A 203 1.26 18.05 4.84
CA GLY A 203 2.38 18.37 3.96
C GLY A 203 3.69 17.88 4.58
N ALA A 204 4.45 17.09 3.83
CA ALA A 204 5.83 16.76 4.19
C ALA A 204 6.76 17.68 3.38
N LEU A 205 7.60 18.43 4.08
CA LEU A 205 8.68 19.22 3.49
C LEU A 205 10.00 18.54 3.80
N TYR A 206 10.87 18.45 2.80
CA TYR A 206 12.24 17.95 2.97
C TYR A 206 13.20 19.08 2.61
N PHE A 207 13.90 19.60 3.60
CA PHE A 207 14.96 20.57 3.38
C PHE A 207 16.20 19.82 2.92
N ARG A 208 16.73 20.19 1.75
CA ARG A 208 18.10 19.79 1.40
C ARG A 208 19.02 20.56 2.34
N GLY A 209 19.66 19.87 3.27
CA GLY A 209 20.80 20.47 3.97
C GLY A 209 21.83 20.87 2.93
N GLY A 210 22.15 22.16 2.85
CA GLY A 210 23.44 22.58 2.30
C GLY A 210 24.55 22.07 3.21
N PRO A 211 25.82 22.07 2.75
CA PRO A 211 26.92 21.89 3.68
C PRO A 211 26.72 22.88 4.83
N TYR A 212 26.82 22.40 6.07
CA TYR A 212 26.98 23.28 7.21
C TYR A 212 28.32 24.00 6.95
N GLU A 213 28.26 25.21 6.40
CA GLU A 213 29.45 26.06 6.38
C GLU A 213 29.65 26.45 7.84
N ASP A 214 30.74 25.93 8.43
CA ASP A 214 31.19 26.32 9.76
C ASP A 214 31.44 27.84 9.75
N GLY A 215 30.56 28.57 10.43
CA GLY A 215 30.67 30.02 10.61
C GLY A 215 31.82 30.39 11.56
N PRO A 216 32.26 31.66 11.50
CA PRO A 216 33.61 32.11 11.89
C PRO A 216 33.96 31.96 13.37
#